data_AF-A0A016VJU4-F1
#
_entry.id   AF-A0A016VJU4-F1
#
_cell.length_a   1.000
_cell.length_b   1.000
_cell.length_c   1.000
_cell.angle_alpha   90.00
_cell.angle_beta   90.00
_cell.angle_gamma   90.00
#
_symmetry.space_group_name_H-M   'P 1'
#
loop_
_entity.id
_entity.type
_entity.pdbx_description
1 polymer ?
#
loop_
_entity_poly.entity_id
_entity_poly.type
_entity_poly.pdbx_seq_one_letter_code
_entity_poly.pdbx_strand_id
1 'polypeptide(L)'
;MDTIIAMDEPFNKVYARIASDYGIDVHPADIASCFPKYMKDLSHNHPCFGFGSIGHFEWWKRIVIGCLQEQTNFCGLRLLALRSLYETQSG
;
A
#
# COMPACT_ATOMS: atom_id res chain seq x y z
N MET A 1 21.46 -10.54 6.90
CA MET A 1 21.05 -11.62 7.82
C MET A 1 19.61 -11.92 7.47
N ASP A 2 19.43 -12.84 6.53
CA ASP A 2 18.12 -13.21 6.00
C ASP A 2 17.75 -14.53 6.68
N THR A 3 16.85 -14.49 7.64
CA THR A 3 16.58 -15.63 8.54
C THR A 3 15.29 -16.34 8.17
N ILE A 4 15.37 -17.66 7.98
CA ILE A 4 14.36 -18.74 7.90
C ILE A 4 13.17 -18.54 6.94
N ILE A 5 12.60 -17.35 6.85
CA ILE A 5 11.41 -17.04 6.07
C ILE A 5 11.78 -16.00 5.02
N ALA A 6 11.56 -16.35 3.76
CA ALA A 6 11.64 -15.44 2.64
C ALA A 6 10.24 -15.27 2.03
N MET A 7 9.99 -14.12 1.41
CA MET A 7 8.80 -13.97 0.59
C MET A 7 8.96 -14.82 -0.68
N ASP A 8 7.95 -15.62 -1.00
CA ASP A 8 7.91 -16.44 -2.22
C ASP A 8 7.82 -15.57 -3.49
N GLU A 9 7.19 -14.40 -3.37
CA GLU A 9 7.06 -13.42 -4.43
C GLU A 9 7.37 -12.01 -3.90
N PRO A 10 8.01 -11.13 -4.71
CA PRO A 10 8.25 -9.76 -4.28
C PRO A 10 6.94 -8.99 -4.05
N PHE A 11 6.92 -8.20 -2.97
CA PHE A 11 5.73 -7.49 -2.47
C PHE A 11 5.00 -6.66 -3.55
N ASN A 12 5.74 -6.06 -4.47
CA ASN A 12 5.21 -5.18 -5.50
C ASN A 12 4.35 -5.93 -6.53
N LYS A 13 4.67 -7.20 -6.83
CA LYS A 13 3.82 -8.04 -7.68
C LYS A 13 2.54 -8.45 -6.96
N VAL A 14 2.62 -8.73 -5.66
CA VAL A 14 1.45 -9.05 -4.83
C VAL A 14 0.47 -7.87 -4.81
N TYR A 15 0.98 -6.65 -4.61
CA TYR A 15 0.15 -5.45 -4.59
C TYR A 15 -0.53 -5.21 -5.94
N ALA A 16 0.21 -5.34 -7.05
CA ALA A 16 -0.34 -5.20 -8.40
C ALA A 16 -1.41 -6.25 -8.72
N ARG A 17 -1.19 -7.52 -8.35
CA ARG A 17 -2.17 -8.60 -8.54
C ARG A 17 -3.46 -8.33 -7.77
N ILE A 18 -3.35 -8.07 -6.47
CA ILE A 18 -4.52 -7.79 -5.63
C ILE A 18 -5.26 -6.57 -6.17
N ALA A 19 -4.55 -5.50 -6.53
CA ALA A 19 -5.16 -4.31 -7.12
C ALA A 19 -5.95 -4.64 -8.40
N SER A 20 -5.39 -5.50 -9.27
CA SER A 20 -6.02 -5.96 -10.50
C SER A 20 -7.32 -6.74 -10.25
N ASP A 21 -7.38 -7.55 -9.20
CA ASP A 21 -8.60 -8.27 -8.79
C ASP A 21 -9.76 -7.30 -8.44
N TYR A 22 -9.44 -6.09 -7.98
CA TYR A 22 -10.38 -4.99 -7.74
C TYR A 22 -10.51 -4.02 -8.92
N GLY A 23 -9.96 -4.37 -10.08
CA GLY A 23 -10.01 -3.59 -11.31
C GLY A 23 -9.06 -2.40 -11.34
N ILE A 24 -8.09 -2.29 -10.45
CA ILE A 24 -7.10 -1.20 -10.42
C ILE A 24 -5.84 -1.69 -11.14
N ASP A 25 -5.56 -1.11 -12.31
CA ASP A 25 -4.36 -1.47 -13.07
C ASP A 25 -3.16 -0.67 -12.56
N VAL A 26 -2.18 -1.38 -11.99
CA VAL A 26 -0.95 -0.79 -11.43
C VAL A 26 0.23 -1.63 -11.84
N HIS A 27 1.28 -1.00 -12.36
CA HIS A 27 2.49 -1.72 -12.73
C HIS A 27 3.36 -1.98 -11.48
N PRO A 28 3.89 -3.21 -11.28
CA PRO A 28 4.71 -3.54 -10.11
C PRO A 28 5.94 -2.64 -9.94
N ALA A 29 6.50 -2.11 -11.03
CA ALA A 29 7.66 -1.21 -10.95
C ALA A 29 7.33 0.11 -10.23
N ASP A 30 6.10 0.59 -10.38
CA ASP A 30 5.70 1.88 -9.81
C ASP A 30 5.40 1.75 -8.31
N ILE A 31 4.86 0.60 -7.88
CA ILE A 31 4.76 0.27 -6.46
C ILE A 31 6.15 0.17 -5.83
N ALA A 32 7.10 -0.47 -6.52
CA ALA A 32 8.46 -0.61 -6.02
C ALA A 32 9.22 0.72 -5.90
N SER A 33 8.97 1.68 -6.79
CA SER A 33 9.58 3.01 -6.73
C SER A 33 8.97 3.90 -5.65
N CYS A 34 7.69 3.73 -5.38
CA CYS A 34 6.93 4.50 -4.40
C CYS A 34 7.13 4.01 -2.95
N PHE A 35 7.24 2.69 -2.75
CA PHE A 35 7.32 2.07 -1.42
C PHE A 35 8.41 2.66 -0.50
N PRO A 36 9.67 2.88 -0.95
CA PRO A 36 10.73 3.41 -0.09
C PRO A 36 10.41 4.79 0.49
N LYS A 37 9.69 5.63 -0.26
CA LYS A 37 9.27 6.97 0.20
C LYS A 37 8.33 6.85 1.39
N TYR A 38 7.22 6.12 1.23
CA TYR A 38 6.24 5.92 2.31
C TYR A 38 6.84 5.19 3.51
N MET A 39 7.68 4.18 3.27
CA MET A 39 8.39 3.45 4.31
C MET A 39 9.28 4.40 5.13
N LYS A 40 10.05 5.27 4.47
CA LYS A 40 10.93 6.25 5.13
C LYS A 40 10.12 7.29 5.91
N ASP A 41 9.10 7.87 5.29
CA ASP A 41 8.30 8.94 5.89
C ASP A 41 7.55 8.45 7.13
N LEU A 42 6.94 7.27 7.05
CA LEU A 42 6.25 6.68 8.19
C LEU A 42 7.21 6.17 9.27
N SER A 43 8.39 5.66 8.90
CA SER A 43 9.40 5.28 9.88
C SER A 43 9.93 6.48 10.66
N HIS A 44 10.01 7.65 10.02
CA HIS A 44 10.44 8.90 10.67
C HIS A 44 9.35 9.49 11.57
N ASN A 45 8.12 9.61 11.07
CA ASN A 45 7.02 10.27 11.78
C ASN A 45 6.33 9.36 12.81
N HIS A 46 6.32 8.05 12.58
CA HIS A 46 5.66 7.05 13.40
C HIS A 46 6.59 5.84 13.61
N PRO A 47 7.65 5.99 14.42
CA PRO A 47 8.65 4.95 14.61
C PRO A 47 8.05 3.65 15.19
N CYS A 48 8.79 2.55 15.07
CA CYS A 48 8.38 1.22 15.55
C CYS A 48 7.00 0.80 15.02
N PHE A 49 6.76 1.00 13.73
CA PHE A 49 5.48 0.68 13.07
C PHE A 49 4.29 1.37 13.73
N GLY A 50 4.48 2.60 14.22
CA GLY A 50 3.42 3.36 14.88
C GLY A 50 3.11 2.94 16.32
N PHE A 51 3.99 2.18 16.99
CA PHE A 51 3.84 1.92 18.42
C PHE A 51 3.75 3.23 19.22
N GLY A 52 2.76 3.33 20.11
CA GLY A 52 2.49 4.55 20.89
C GLY A 52 1.96 5.73 20.07
N SER A 53 1.60 5.54 18.79
CA SER A 53 1.00 6.57 17.95
C SER A 53 -0.21 6.03 17.17
N ILE A 54 -0.06 5.76 15.87
CA ILE A 54 -1.16 5.34 14.97
C ILE A 54 -1.43 3.84 15.01
N GLY A 55 -0.53 3.05 15.59
CA GLY A 55 -0.61 1.59 15.62
C GLY A 55 -0.18 0.92 14.30
N HIS A 56 0.25 -0.35 14.41
CA HIS A 56 0.84 -1.11 13.30
C HIS A 56 -0.11 -1.31 12.12
N PHE A 57 -1.41 -1.52 12.38
CA PHE A 57 -2.38 -1.72 11.31
C PHE A 57 -2.52 -0.47 10.42
N GLU A 58 -2.74 0.68 11.04
CA GLU A 58 -2.87 1.96 10.32
C GLU A 58 -1.55 2.35 9.64
N TRP A 59 -0.42 2.02 10.27
CA TRP A 59 0.91 2.24 9.71
C TRP A 59 1.10 1.50 8.38
N TRP A 60 0.85 0.19 8.34
CA TRP A 60 0.96 -0.60 7.10
C TRP A 60 -0.12 -0.25 6.08
N LYS A 61 -1.35 0.04 6.53
CA LYS A 61 -2.44 0.48 5.66
C LYS A 61 -2.07 1.73 4.87
N ARG A 62 -1.44 2.72 5.52
CA ARG A 62 -1.02 3.96 4.85
C ARG A 62 0.04 3.73 3.78
N ILE A 63 0.95 2.77 3.97
CA ILE A 63 1.91 2.38 2.92
C ILE A 63 1.18 1.83 1.70
N VAL A 64 0.29 0.85 1.90
CA VAL A 64 -0.45 0.22 0.80
C VAL A 64 -1.27 1.26 0.04
N ILE A 65 -2.06 2.07 0.76
CA ILE A 65 -2.91 3.10 0.16
C ILE A 65 -2.07 4.14 -0.58
N GLY A 66 -0.98 4.62 0.04
CA GLY A 66 -0.08 5.59 -0.59
C GLY A 66 0.49 5.08 -1.91
N CYS A 67 0.99 3.84 -1.90
CA CYS A 67 1.54 3.19 -3.10
C CYS A 67 0.51 3.03 -4.22
N LEU A 68 -0.76 2.76 -3.90
CA LEU A 68 -1.81 2.60 -4.92
C LEU A 68 -2.36 3.95 -5.39
N GLN A 69 -2.46 4.95 -4.51
CA GLN A 69 -3.01 6.27 -4.82
C GLN A 69 -2.08 7.11 -5.70
N GLU A 70 -0.76 7.09 -5.46
CA GLU A 70 0.19 7.81 -6.31
C GLU A 70 0.12 7.34 -7.78
N GLN A 71 -0.20 6.07 -8.01
CA GLN A 71 -0.36 5.52 -9.36
C GLN A 71 -1.73 5.79 -9.97
N THR A 72 -2.76 5.86 -9.14
CA THR A 72 -4.12 6.17 -9.60
C THR A 72 -4.27 7.66 -9.97
N ASN A 73 -3.51 8.57 -9.34
CA ASN A 73 -3.57 10.00 -9.62
C ASN A 73 -3.03 10.40 -11.00
N PHE A 74 -2.30 9.52 -11.69
CA PHE A 74 -1.93 9.71 -13.10
C PHE A 74 -3.05 9.29 -14.09
N CYS A 75 -4.05 8.53 -13.63
CA CYS A 75 -5.24 8.17 -14.41
C CYS A 75 -6.49 8.79 -13.76
N GLY A 76 -6.74 10.06 -14.04
CA GLY A 76 -7.66 10.95 -13.33
C GLY A 76 -9.17 10.64 -13.37
N LEU A 77 -9.63 9.39 -13.22
CA LEU A 77 -11.08 9.10 -13.23
C LEU A 77 -11.59 7.89 -12.42
N ARG A 78 -10.86 7.38 -11.41
CA ARG A 78 -11.31 6.18 -10.65
C ARG A 78 -11.34 6.25 -9.12
N LEU A 79 -11.07 7.42 -8.52
CA LEU A 79 -11.08 7.61 -7.06
C LEU A 79 -12.45 7.38 -6.37
N LEU A 80 -13.57 7.40 -7.12
CA LEU A 80 -14.90 7.12 -6.55
C LEU A 80 -15.14 5.64 -6.25
N ALA A 81 -14.48 4.71 -6.96
CA ALA A 81 -14.71 3.27 -6.80
C ALA A 81 -14.06 2.71 -5.53
N LEU A 82 -12.83 3.13 -5.21
CA LEU A 82 -12.11 2.66 -4.02
C LEU A 82 -12.74 3.15 -2.71
N ARG A 83 -13.28 4.37 -2.70
CA ARG A 83 -14.01 4.90 -1.53
C ARG A 83 -15.31 4.13 -1.31
N SER A 84 -16.02 3.78 -2.38
CA SER A 84 -17.29 3.05 -2.31
C SER A 84 -17.13 1.60 -1.83
N LEU A 85 -16.04 0.92 -2.21
CA LEU A 85 -15.76 -0.45 -1.76
C LEU A 85 -15.37 -0.53 -0.26
N TYR A 86 -14.80 0.55 0.29
CA TYR A 86 -14.43 0.60 1.72
C TYR A 86 -15.63 0.88 2.62
N GLU A 87 -16.55 1.76 2.21
CA GLU A 87 -17.77 2.07 2.97
C GLU A 87 -18.74 0.88 3.05
N THR A 88 -18.62 -0.13 2.18
CA THR A 88 -19.47 -1.35 2.19
C THR A 88 -18.97 -2.47 3.11
N GLN A 89 -17.75 -2.39 3.65
CA GLN A 89 -17.14 -3.43 4.50
C GLN A 89 -17.12 -3.04 5.99
N SER A 90 -17.63 -1.87 6.36
CA SER A 90 -17.66 -1.36 7.73
C SER A 90 -19.09 -1.27 8.31
N GLY A 91 -20.04 -2.00 7.74
CA GLY A 91 -21.42 -2.13 8.22
C GLY A 91 -21.65 -3.45 8.93
#